data_AF-A0A8D0HPY4-F1
#
_entry.id   AF-A0A8D0HPY4-F1
#
_cell.length_a   1.000
_cell.length_b   1.000
_cell.length_c   1.000
_cell.angle_alpha   90.00
_cell.angle_beta   90.00
_cell.angle_gamma   90.00
#
_symmetry.space_group_name_H-M   'P 1'
#
loop_
_entity.id
_entity.type
_entity.pdbx_description
1 polymer ?
#
loop_
_entity_poly.entity_id
_entity_poly.type
_entity_poly.pdbx_seq_one_letter_code
_entity_poly.pdbx_strand_id
1 'polypeptide(L)'
;MSCNPSFGGIGKGHLMREVDALDGLCGRICDQSGVYYKVLNRRKGPAVWGLRAQIDRKLYKENMQKEILHTPLLTVCEASVEDLLLRQPEPGRPGKCQVNGVILGTYW
;
A
#
# COMPACT_ATOMS: atom_id res chain seq x y z
N MET A 1 0.01 6.20 9.15
CA MET A 1 0.22 7.28 8.15
C MET A 1 1.25 8.26 8.69
N SER A 2 2.37 8.50 7.99
CA SER A 2 3.49 9.32 8.49
C SER A 2 3.31 10.83 8.26
N CYS A 3 2.73 11.24 7.13
CA CYS A 3 2.53 12.64 6.76
C CYS A 3 1.11 13.13 7.12
N ASN A 4 0.33 13.64 6.16
CA ASN A 4 -1.02 14.12 6.39
C ASN A 4 -2.03 12.95 6.53
N PRO A 5 -2.95 12.96 7.52
CA PRO A 5 -4.06 12.00 7.61
C PRO A 5 -5.12 12.21 6.51
N SER A 6 -4.72 12.19 5.25
CA SER A 6 -5.62 12.36 4.12
C SER A 6 -5.20 11.51 2.95
N PHE A 7 -6.18 10.98 2.22
CA PHE A 7 -5.99 10.26 0.96
C PHE A 7 -6.56 11.02 -0.23
N GLY A 8 -6.02 10.75 -1.41
CA GLY A 8 -6.44 11.35 -2.67
C GLY A 8 -5.94 12.79 -2.87
N GLY A 9 -6.75 13.61 -3.53
CA GLY A 9 -6.39 14.91 -4.07
C GLY A 9 -6.29 14.90 -5.59
N ILE A 10 -5.80 15.99 -6.19
CA ILE A 10 -5.56 16.06 -7.63
C ILE A 10 -4.46 15.05 -8.00
N GLY A 11 -4.69 14.27 -9.05
CA GLY A 11 -3.82 13.16 -9.48
C GLY A 11 -3.92 11.94 -8.56
N LYS A 12 -3.57 12.07 -7.27
CA LYS A 12 -3.59 10.96 -6.30
C LYS A 12 -4.97 10.29 -6.16
N GLY A 13 -6.05 11.06 -6.30
CA GLY A 13 -7.41 10.51 -6.29
C GLY A 13 -7.72 9.59 -7.48
N HIS A 14 -7.11 9.85 -8.65
CA HIS A 14 -7.25 8.97 -9.83
C HIS A 14 -6.48 7.67 -9.61
N LEU A 15 -5.20 7.76 -9.21
CA LEU A 15 -4.38 6.59 -8.87
C LEU A 15 -5.05 5.71 -7.82
N MET A 16 -5.68 6.33 -6.81
CA MET A 16 -6.39 5.58 -5.78
C MET A 16 -7.62 4.84 -6.35
N ARG A 17 -8.34 5.43 -7.31
CA ARG A 17 -9.46 4.77 -8.00
C ARG A 17 -9.00 3.66 -8.95
N GLU A 18 -7.84 3.83 -9.57
CA GLU A 18 -7.22 2.78 -10.39
C GLU A 18 -6.82 1.57 -9.53
N VAL A 19 -6.19 1.81 -8.38
CA VAL A 19 -5.86 0.74 -7.42
C VAL A 19 -7.12 0.03 -6.91
N ASP A 20 -8.17 0.79 -6.58
CA ASP A 20 -9.47 0.26 -6.15
C ASP A 20 -10.13 -0.60 -7.25
N ALA A 21 -10.08 -0.17 -8.51
CA ALA A 21 -10.59 -0.93 -9.65
C ALA A 21 -9.81 -2.25 -9.89
N LEU A 22 -8.55 -2.31 -9.48
CA LEU A 22 -7.71 -3.52 -9.49
C LEU A 22 -7.83 -4.34 -8.20
N ASP A 23 -8.89 -4.11 -7.41
CA ASP A 23 -9.19 -4.77 -6.14
C ASP A 23 -8.15 -4.52 -5.03
N GLY A 24 -7.42 -3.40 -5.12
CA GLY A 24 -6.47 -2.98 -4.11
C GLY A 24 -7.15 -2.48 -2.82
N LEU A 25 -6.47 -2.66 -1.68
CA LEU A 25 -7.06 -2.42 -0.36
C LEU A 25 -7.31 -0.94 -0.03
N CYS A 26 -6.52 -0.01 -0.59
CA CYS A 26 -6.47 1.36 -0.09
C CYS A 26 -7.83 2.10 -0.18
N GLY A 27 -8.63 1.85 -1.22
CA GLY A 27 -9.97 2.42 -1.39
C GLY A 27 -10.91 2.02 -0.26
N ARG A 28 -11.11 0.71 -0.10
CA ARG A 28 -11.97 0.12 0.95
C ARG A 28 -11.56 0.53 2.36
N ILE A 29 -10.28 0.46 2.69
CA ILE A 29 -9.80 0.85 4.03
C ILE A 29 -10.00 2.35 4.29
N CYS A 30 -9.80 3.19 3.27
CA CYS A 30 -10.10 4.61 3.40
C CYS A 30 -11.59 4.86 3.66
N ASP A 31 -12.48 4.10 3.01
CA ASP A 31 -13.92 4.25 3.20
C ASP A 31 -14.38 3.84 4.60
N GLN A 32 -13.75 2.83 5.20
CA GLN A 32 -14.01 2.43 6.59
C GLN A 32 -13.43 3.39 7.63
N SER A 33 -12.48 4.24 7.25
CA SER A 33 -11.74 5.11 8.16
C SER A 33 -11.91 6.60 7.84
N GLY A 34 -12.83 6.94 6.94
CA GLY A 34 -13.07 8.29 6.49
C GLY A 34 -13.80 9.14 7.52
N VAL A 35 -13.28 10.34 7.75
CA VAL A 35 -13.88 11.36 8.62
C VAL A 35 -14.62 12.42 7.80
N TYR A 36 -14.04 12.80 6.65
CA TYR A 36 -14.61 13.84 5.79
C TYR A 36 -14.18 13.66 4.33
N TYR A 37 -15.10 13.89 3.39
CA TYR A 37 -14.88 13.73 1.96
C TYR A 37 -15.10 15.04 1.20
N LYS A 38 -14.27 15.27 0.18
CA LYS A 38 -14.39 16.43 -0.70
C LYS A 38 -13.94 16.10 -2.12
N VAL A 39 -14.67 16.63 -3.09
CA VAL A 39 -14.24 16.68 -4.49
C VAL A 39 -13.57 18.03 -4.76
N LEU A 40 -12.26 18.01 -5.01
CA LEU A 40 -11.52 19.18 -5.48
C LEU A 40 -11.84 19.44 -6.94
N ASN A 41 -11.76 20.71 -7.39
CA ASN A 41 -12.04 21.13 -8.77
C ASN A 41 -13.44 20.75 -9.29
N ARG A 42 -14.44 20.59 -8.40
CA ARG A 42 -15.81 20.16 -8.77
C ARG A 42 -16.43 20.97 -9.92
N ARG A 43 -16.12 22.27 -10.05
CA ARG A 43 -16.66 23.15 -11.11
C ARG A 43 -15.88 23.09 -12.44
N LYS A 44 -14.71 22.45 -12.50
CA LYS A 44 -13.82 22.44 -13.67
C LYS A 44 -13.98 21.20 -14.59
N GLY A 45 -15.03 20.42 -14.37
CA GLY A 45 -15.36 19.23 -15.14
C GLY A 45 -14.71 17.93 -14.64
N PRO A 46 -15.25 16.75 -15.00
CA PRO A 46 -14.90 15.47 -14.39
C PRO A 46 -13.43 15.07 -14.54
N ALA A 47 -12.81 15.35 -15.69
CA ALA A 47 -11.43 14.96 -15.99
C ALA A 47 -10.38 15.53 -15.04
N VAL A 48 -10.71 16.59 -14.29
CA VAL A 48 -9.78 17.26 -13.36
C VAL A 48 -10.26 17.22 -11.91
N TRP A 49 -11.29 16.41 -11.61
CA TRP A 49 -11.78 16.24 -10.24
C TRP A 49 -10.74 15.53 -9.37
N GLY A 50 -10.51 16.05 -8.15
CA GLY A 50 -9.63 15.43 -7.17
C GLY A 50 -10.42 14.89 -6.00
N LEU A 51 -10.76 13.61 -6.01
CA LEU A 51 -11.38 12.95 -4.86
C LEU A 51 -10.42 12.95 -3.69
N ARG A 52 -10.84 13.47 -2.54
CA ARG A 52 -10.01 13.58 -1.33
C ARG A 52 -10.81 13.19 -0.09
N ALA A 53 -10.18 12.43 0.80
CA ALA A 53 -10.73 12.08 2.10
C ALA A 53 -9.77 12.47 3.22
N GLN A 54 -10.29 12.96 4.35
CA GLN A 54 -9.60 12.99 5.64
C GLN A 54 -9.85 11.66 6.33
N ILE A 55 -8.81 11.05 6.88
CA ILE A 55 -8.82 9.69 7.37
C ILE A 55 -8.40 9.67 8.84
N ASP A 56 -9.14 8.93 9.67
CA ASP A 56 -8.71 8.64 11.03
C ASP A 56 -7.52 7.67 10.99
N ARG A 57 -6.38 8.09 11.58
CA ARG A 57 -5.14 7.31 11.53
C ARG A 57 -5.23 5.98 12.27
N LYS A 58 -5.97 5.94 13.38
CA LYS A 58 -6.10 4.76 14.23
C LYS A 58 -6.98 3.73 13.54
N LEU A 59 -8.15 4.14 13.08
CA LEU A 59 -9.05 3.27 12.33
C LEU A 59 -8.39 2.74 11.06
N TYR A 60 -7.67 3.59 10.32
CA TYR A 60 -6.98 3.14 9.10
C TYR A 60 -5.93 2.07 9.41
N LYS A 61 -5.14 2.25 10.48
CA LYS A 61 -4.14 1.27 10.90
C LYS A 61 -4.81 -0.05 11.29
N GLU A 62 -5.85 0.00 12.12
CA GLU A 62 -6.55 -1.17 12.63
C GLU A 62 -7.20 -1.97 11.48
N ASN A 63 -7.95 -1.30 10.61
CA ASN A 63 -8.60 -1.94 9.46
C ASN A 63 -7.59 -2.50 8.46
N MET A 64 -6.51 -1.77 8.16
CA MET A 64 -5.46 -2.27 7.27
C MET A 64 -4.76 -3.51 7.84
N GLN A 65 -4.40 -3.48 9.13
CA GLN A 65 -3.78 -4.65 9.78
C GLN A 65 -4.73 -5.84 9.79
N LYS A 66 -6.02 -5.62 10.06
CA LYS A 66 -7.04 -6.67 10.01
C LYS A 66 -7.12 -7.31 8.63
N GLU A 67 -7.24 -6.53 7.56
CA GLU A 67 -7.31 -7.09 6.20
C GLU A 67 -6.04 -7.87 5.83
N ILE A 68 -4.85 -7.32 6.11
CA ILE A 68 -3.58 -7.99 5.81
C ILE A 68 -3.48 -9.34 6.54
N LEU A 69 -3.78 -9.37 7.84
CA LEU A 69 -3.67 -10.59 8.66
C LEU A 69 -4.67 -11.69 8.27
N HIS A 70 -5.77 -11.34 7.60
CA HIS A 70 -6.80 -12.29 7.16
C HIS A 70 -6.76 -12.57 5.65
N THR A 71 -5.76 -12.05 4.92
CA THR A 71 -5.64 -12.27 3.48
C THR A 71 -5.18 -13.71 3.21
N PRO A 72 -5.94 -14.51 2.42
CA PRO A 72 -5.54 -15.88 2.10
C PRO A 72 -4.18 -15.95 1.40
N LEU A 73 -3.41 -17.01 1.67
CA LEU A 73 -2.08 -17.25 1.11
C LEU A 73 -1.02 -16.19 1.49
N LEU A 74 -1.32 -15.30 2.44
CA LEU A 74 -0.37 -14.35 3.00
C LEU A 74 0.00 -14.77 4.42
N THR A 75 1.30 -14.97 4.67
CA THR A 75 1.84 -15.16 6.02
C THR A 75 2.58 -13.88 6.43
N VAL A 76 2.24 -13.33 7.58
CA VAL A 76 2.89 -12.13 8.12
C VAL A 76 3.90 -12.55 9.18
N CYS A 77 5.14 -12.11 9.04
CA CYS A 77 6.21 -12.32 10.01
C CYS A 77 6.79 -10.96 10.41
N GLU A 78 6.79 -10.66 11.71
CA GLU A 78 7.40 -9.45 12.24
C GLU A 78 8.88 -9.71 12.53
N ALA A 79 9.76 -9.20 11.67
CA ALA A 79 11.20 -9.28 11.80
C ALA A 79 11.88 -8.21 10.94
N SER A 80 13.14 -7.87 11.25
CA SER A 80 13.99 -7.09 10.34
C SER A 80 14.58 -7.99 9.28
N VAL A 81 14.58 -7.55 8.01
CA VAL A 81 15.30 -8.22 6.92
C VAL A 81 16.72 -7.65 6.85
N GLU A 82 17.71 -8.51 7.06
CA GLU A 82 19.13 -8.12 7.09
C GLU A 82 19.84 -8.33 5.75
N ASP A 83 19.47 -9.38 5.01
CA ASP A 83 20.06 -9.67 3.70
C ASP A 83 19.13 -10.53 2.81
N LEU A 84 19.49 -10.68 1.53
CA LEU A 84 18.84 -11.57 0.57
C LEU A 84 19.61 -12.88 0.42
N LEU A 85 18.90 -14.00 0.40
CA LEU A 85 19.50 -15.29 0.05
C LEU A 85 19.60 -15.42 -1.47
N LEU A 86 20.81 -15.25 -1.99
CA LEU A 86 21.11 -15.29 -3.42
C LEU A 86 21.58 -16.68 -3.87
N ARG A 87 21.07 -17.13 -5.03
CA ARG A 87 21.56 -18.34 -5.69
C ARG A 87 22.89 -18.07 -6.39
N GLN A 88 23.71 -19.10 -6.58
CA GLN A 88 24.94 -18.96 -7.35
C GLN A 88 24.65 -18.46 -8.78
N PRO A 89 25.44 -17.52 -9.30
CA PRO A 89 25.27 -17.01 -10.65
C PRO A 89 25.39 -18.12 -11.69
N GLU A 90 24.49 -18.17 -12.66
CA GLU A 90 24.63 -19.07 -13.80
C GLU A 90 25.75 -18.58 -14.71
N PRO A 91 26.76 -19.41 -15.04
CA PRO A 91 27.88 -19.00 -15.90
C PRO A 91 27.45 -18.46 -17.28
N GLY A 92 26.29 -18.89 -17.78
CA GLY A 92 25.73 -18.47 -19.07
C GLY A 92 24.89 -17.19 -19.05
N ARG A 93 24.67 -16.58 -17.88
CA ARG A 93 23.83 -15.36 -17.73
C ARG A 93 24.45 -14.36 -16.76
N PRO A 94 25.60 -13.74 -17.11
CA PRO A 94 26.22 -12.73 -16.27
C PRO A 94 25.25 -11.57 -15.99
N GLY A 95 25.23 -11.09 -14.74
CA GLY A 95 24.36 -9.99 -14.30
C GLY A 95 22.94 -10.39 -13.88
N LYS A 96 22.57 -11.67 -13.93
CA LYS A 96 21.31 -12.17 -13.38
C LYS A 96 21.56 -13.00 -12.13
N CYS A 97 20.86 -12.66 -11.04
CA CYS A 97 20.87 -13.41 -9.79
C CYS A 97 19.44 -13.72 -9.35
N GLN A 98 19.22 -14.93 -8.81
CA GLN A 98 17.92 -15.36 -8.30
C GLN A 98 17.88 -15.22 -6.78
N VAL A 99 16.85 -14.57 -6.27
CA VAL A 99 16.57 -14.49 -4.82
C VAL A 99 15.74 -15.70 -4.42
N ASN A 100 16.24 -16.49 -3.47
CA ASN A 100 15.58 -17.68 -2.93
C ASN A 100 14.92 -17.44 -1.57
N GLY A 101 15.21 -16.31 -0.93
CA GLY A 101 14.66 -15.98 0.38
C GLY A 101 15.32 -14.73 0.98
N VAL A 102 15.09 -14.53 2.27
CA VAL A 102 15.65 -13.42 3.05
C VAL A 102 16.30 -13.96 4.32
N ILE A 103 17.34 -13.28 4.80
CA ILE A 103 17.95 -13.49 6.10
C ILE A 103 17.24 -12.55 7.08
N LEU A 104 16.68 -13.11 8.14
CA LEU A 104 16.02 -12.35 9.20
C LEU A 104 16.99 -12.10 10.34
N GLY A 105 16.96 -10.90 10.91
CA GLY A 105 17.74 -10.57 12.08
C GLY A 105 17.26 -11.31 13.32
N THR A 106 18.19 -11.87 14.09
CA THR A 106 17.90 -12.69 15.29
C THR A 106 17.84 -11.90 16.59
N TYR A 107 17.88 -10.56 16.57
CA TYR A 107 18.00 -9.75 17.77
C TYR A 107 16.89 -8.69 17.89
N TRP A 108 16.24 -8.69 19.06
CA TRP A 108 15.56 -7.54 19.67
C TRP A 108 16.40 -7.07 20.85
#